data_AF-A0A3C1C0H5-F1
#
_entry.id   AF-A0A3C1C0H5-F1
#
_cell.length_a   1.000
_cell.length_b   1.000
_cell.length_c   1.000
_cell.angle_alpha   90.00
_cell.angle_beta   90.00
_cell.angle_gamma   90.00
#
_symmetry.space_group_name_H-M   'P 1'
#
loop_
_entity.id
_entity.type
_entity.pdbx_description
1 polymer ?
#
loop_
_entity_poly.entity_id
_entity_poly.type
_entity_poly.pdbx_seq_one_letter_code
_entity_poly.pdbx_strand_id
1 'polypeptide(L)'
;EDAYDRLVFPAIQREVRSDLSDRAYAGAIANFALNLKPLLMQPPVKGFVTMGLDPGYRNGCKVAVVDATGKVLDTAVVYPTFNERKKQEAITVLSGLMRKHHVRHIAIGNGTASRETEAMAVEMLRAFPDAGYAIVNEAGASVYSASPLAAEEFPEYDVNLRSAVSIARRLQDPLAELVKIDPKAIGVGQYQHDCPQKELDAALGGVVEDCVNRVGVDANTASRSLLQQVSGLTAVT
;
A
#
# COMPACT_ATOMS: atom_id res chain seq x y z
N GLU A 1 0.09 -52.05 -24.32
CA GLU A 1 -0.59 -51.69 -23.07
C GLU A 1 0.42 -51.11 -22.07
N ASP A 2 1.36 -51.89 -21.53
CA ASP A 2 2.37 -51.39 -20.56
C ASP A 2 3.12 -50.10 -20.97
N ALA A 3 3.63 -50.04 -22.20
CA ALA A 3 4.34 -48.86 -22.68
C ALA A 3 3.46 -47.60 -22.74
N TYR A 4 2.17 -47.76 -23.01
CA TYR A 4 1.23 -46.64 -23.03
C TYR A 4 0.98 -46.12 -21.61
N ASP A 5 0.62 -47.01 -20.69
CA ASP A 5 0.25 -46.63 -19.31
C ASP A 5 1.43 -46.09 -18.51
N ARG A 6 2.62 -46.68 -18.67
CA ARG A 6 3.78 -46.33 -17.85
C ARG A 6 4.60 -45.17 -18.40
N LEU A 7 4.61 -44.97 -19.73
CA LEU A 7 5.53 -44.03 -20.38
C LEU A 7 4.78 -42.97 -21.18
N VAL A 8 3.99 -43.37 -22.18
CA VAL A 8 3.41 -42.43 -23.16
C VAL A 8 2.36 -41.54 -22.50
N PHE A 9 1.38 -42.11 -21.82
CA PHE A 9 0.30 -41.35 -21.19
C PHE A 9 0.80 -40.40 -20.10
N PRO A 10 1.65 -40.82 -19.13
CA PRO A 10 2.20 -39.91 -18.13
C PRO A 10 3.11 -38.81 -18.69
N ALA A 11 3.80 -39.05 -19.81
CA ALA A 11 4.59 -38.03 -20.49
C ALA A 11 3.69 -36.97 -21.13
N ILE A 12 2.71 -37.39 -21.95
CA ILE A 12 1.77 -36.47 -22.61
C ILE A 12 0.93 -35.72 -21.57
N GLN A 13 0.47 -36.39 -20.51
CA GLN A 13 -0.28 -35.73 -19.44
C GLN A 13 0.54 -34.62 -18.75
N ARG A 14 1.84 -34.86 -18.49
CA ARG A 14 2.72 -33.84 -17.92
C ARG A 14 2.94 -32.68 -18.87
N GLU A 15 3.15 -32.96 -20.15
CA GLU A 15 3.33 -31.94 -21.19
C GLU A 15 2.09 -31.05 -21.32
N VAL A 16 0.90 -31.65 -21.48
CA VAL A 16 -0.37 -30.92 -21.56
C VAL A 16 -0.64 -30.13 -20.29
N ARG A 17 -0.38 -30.70 -19.11
CA ARG A 17 -0.56 -29.98 -17.85
C ARG A 17 0.40 -28.79 -17.73
N SER A 18 1.65 -28.94 -18.17
CA SER A 18 2.62 -27.85 -18.19
C SER A 18 2.14 -26.73 -19.10
N ASP A 19 1.77 -27.03 -20.35
CA ASP A 19 1.25 -26.04 -21.30
C ASP A 19 0.04 -25.27 -20.73
N LEU A 20 -0.93 -26.00 -20.16
CA LEU A 20 -2.11 -25.39 -19.56
C LEU A 20 -1.76 -24.51 -18.36
N SER A 21 -0.83 -24.95 -17.50
CA SER A 21 -0.34 -24.16 -16.37
C SER A 21 0.37 -22.90 -16.84
N ASP A 22 1.29 -23.00 -17.80
CA ASP A 22 2.08 -21.87 -18.32
C ASP A 22 1.17 -20.80 -18.93
N ARG A 23 0.14 -21.23 -19.69
CA ARG A 23 -0.88 -20.33 -20.23
C ARG A 23 -1.72 -19.67 -19.14
N ALA A 24 -2.09 -20.41 -18.10
CA ALA A 24 -2.83 -19.88 -16.97
C ALA A 24 -2.00 -18.84 -16.19
N TYR A 25 -0.73 -19.13 -15.93
CA TYR A 25 0.19 -18.22 -15.28
C TYR A 25 0.43 -16.95 -16.09
N ALA A 26 0.66 -17.06 -17.40
CA ALA A 26 0.80 -15.90 -18.27
C ALA A 26 -0.45 -15.00 -18.24
N GLY A 27 -1.65 -15.60 -18.30
CA GLY A 27 -2.90 -14.85 -18.18
C GLY A 27 -3.09 -14.18 -16.81
N ALA A 28 -2.73 -14.86 -15.72
CA ALA A 28 -2.80 -14.33 -14.37
C ALA A 28 -1.82 -13.15 -14.18
N ILE A 29 -0.56 -13.32 -14.56
CA ILE A 29 0.48 -12.29 -14.47
C ILE A 29 0.10 -11.04 -15.28
N ALA A 30 -0.45 -11.23 -16.49
CA ALA A 30 -0.95 -10.11 -17.29
C ALA A 30 -2.05 -9.32 -16.57
N ASN A 31 -3.00 -10.00 -15.90
CA ASN A 31 -4.03 -9.34 -15.11
C ASN A 31 -3.46 -8.63 -13.87
N PHE A 32 -2.46 -9.22 -13.20
CA PHE A 32 -1.79 -8.57 -12.07
C PHE A 32 -1.08 -7.28 -12.49
N ALA A 33 -0.41 -7.29 -13.64
CA ALA A 33 0.20 -6.10 -14.24
C ALA A 33 -0.85 -5.01 -14.55
N LEU A 34 -2.00 -5.41 -15.12
CA LEU A 34 -3.13 -4.50 -15.38
C LEU A 34 -3.71 -3.90 -14.09
N ASN A 35 -3.73 -4.66 -12.99
CA ASN A 35 -4.24 -4.20 -11.70
C ASN A 35 -3.26 -3.27 -10.95
N LEU A 36 -1.95 -3.48 -11.10
CA LEU A 36 -0.93 -2.67 -10.44
C LEU A 36 -0.93 -1.23 -10.97
N LYS A 37 -1.03 -1.06 -12.29
CA LYS A 37 -0.92 0.25 -12.95
C LYS A 37 -1.91 1.29 -12.41
N PRO A 38 -3.22 1.01 -12.25
CA PRO A 38 -4.17 1.93 -11.63
C PRO A 38 -3.83 2.32 -10.19
N LEU A 39 -3.17 1.45 -9.41
CA LEU A 39 -2.77 1.77 -8.03
C LEU A 39 -1.62 2.78 -8.02
N LEU A 40 -0.65 2.61 -8.90
CA LEU A 40 0.51 3.51 -9.04
C LEU A 40 0.12 4.87 -9.64
N MET A 41 -0.85 4.89 -10.55
CA MET A 41 -1.26 6.08 -11.30
C MET A 41 -2.43 6.84 -10.67
N GLN A 42 -2.75 6.56 -9.39
CA GLN A 42 -3.79 7.31 -8.69
C GLN A 42 -3.42 8.80 -8.58
N PRO A 43 -4.36 9.74 -8.78
CA PRO A 43 -4.08 11.16 -8.64
C PRO A 43 -3.60 11.52 -7.22
N PRO A 44 -2.45 12.21 -7.07
CA PRO A 44 -1.90 12.56 -5.77
C PRO A 44 -2.60 13.77 -5.14
N VAL A 45 -2.74 13.79 -3.81
CA VAL A 45 -3.30 14.92 -3.04
C VAL A 45 -2.18 15.67 -2.31
N LYS A 46 -1.43 16.49 -3.07
CA LYS A 46 -0.22 17.18 -2.58
C LYS A 46 -0.52 18.48 -1.83
N GLY A 47 0.43 18.91 -0.99
CA GLY A 47 0.42 20.26 -0.39
C GLY A 47 -0.41 20.40 0.89
N PHE A 48 -0.94 19.31 1.43
CA PHE A 48 -1.83 19.31 2.58
C PHE A 48 -1.35 18.39 3.69
N VAL A 49 -1.58 18.82 4.93
CA VAL A 49 -1.38 17.97 6.12
C VAL A 49 -2.42 16.85 6.10
N THR A 50 -1.94 15.62 6.20
CA THR A 50 -2.76 14.40 6.05
C THR A 50 -2.65 13.53 7.30
N MET A 51 -3.78 13.02 7.78
CA MET A 51 -3.84 12.03 8.85
C MET A 51 -4.10 10.65 8.26
N GLY A 52 -3.18 9.71 8.46
CA GLY A 52 -3.36 8.30 8.12
C GLY A 52 -3.99 7.54 9.28
N LEU A 53 -5.03 6.77 8.98
CA LEU A 53 -5.68 5.82 9.87
C LEU A 53 -5.44 4.41 9.31
N ASP A 54 -4.73 3.59 10.08
CA ASP A 54 -4.55 2.15 9.86
C ASP A 54 -5.54 1.39 10.75
N PRO A 55 -6.71 0.98 10.22
CA PRO A 55 -7.79 0.41 11.02
C PRO A 55 -7.41 -0.90 11.70
N GLY A 56 -8.03 -1.17 12.84
CA GLY A 56 -7.84 -2.44 13.54
C GLY A 56 -8.83 -2.62 14.69
N TYR A 57 -9.19 -3.89 14.93
CA TYR A 57 -10.00 -4.28 16.09
C TYR A 57 -9.14 -4.30 17.35
N ARG A 58 -8.63 -5.49 17.75
CA ARG A 58 -7.97 -5.70 19.05
C ARG A 58 -6.76 -4.79 19.31
N ASN A 59 -5.97 -4.52 18.28
CA ASN A 59 -4.74 -3.72 18.38
C ASN A 59 -5.01 -2.21 18.26
N GLY A 60 -6.27 -1.81 18.07
CA GLY A 60 -6.66 -0.42 17.81
C GLY A 60 -6.38 0.03 16.38
N CYS A 61 -6.87 1.23 16.08
CA CYS A 61 -6.56 1.98 14.87
C CYS A 61 -5.30 2.82 15.15
N LYS A 62 -4.26 2.61 14.34
CA LYS A 62 -3.02 3.40 14.43
C LYS A 62 -3.16 4.66 13.61
N VAL A 63 -2.54 5.73 14.09
CA VAL A 63 -2.73 7.08 13.58
C VAL A 63 -1.37 7.70 13.37
N ALA A 64 -1.19 8.32 12.21
CA ALA A 64 -0.04 9.17 11.92
C ALA A 64 -0.50 10.47 11.27
N VAL A 65 0.05 11.60 11.68
CA VAL A 65 -0.15 12.89 11.01
C VAL A 65 1.14 13.24 10.28
N VAL A 66 1.05 13.51 8.99
CA VAL A 66 2.17 13.95 8.16
C VAL A 66 1.92 15.35 7.60
N ASP A 67 2.97 16.15 7.52
CA ASP A 67 2.90 17.48 6.89
C ASP A 67 2.80 17.39 5.36
N ALA A 68 2.74 18.53 4.69
CA ALA A 68 2.64 18.61 3.22
C ALA A 68 3.82 17.97 2.46
N THR A 69 4.95 17.72 3.12
CA THR A 69 6.14 17.05 2.57
C THR A 69 6.21 15.57 2.93
N GLY A 70 5.27 15.07 3.73
CA GLY A 70 5.24 13.70 4.23
C GLY A 70 6.05 13.49 5.50
N LYS A 71 6.57 14.54 6.15
CA LYS A 71 7.26 14.43 7.44
C LYS A 71 6.25 14.14 8.55
N VAL A 72 6.56 13.18 9.41
CA VAL A 72 5.69 12.82 10.55
C VAL A 72 5.70 13.97 11.58
N LEU A 73 4.50 14.38 11.99
CA LEU A 73 4.24 15.43 12.97
C LEU A 73 3.78 14.88 14.32
N ASP A 74 2.95 13.82 14.29
CA ASP A 74 2.40 13.20 15.49
C ASP A 74 1.90 11.78 15.20
N THR A 75 1.77 10.96 16.23
CA THR A 75 1.26 9.58 16.12
C THR A 75 0.39 9.23 17.32
N ALA A 76 -0.58 8.34 17.14
CA ALA A 76 -1.41 7.84 18.23
C ALA A 76 -1.93 6.42 17.94
N VAL A 77 -2.51 5.79 18.96
CA VAL A 77 -3.32 4.58 18.83
C VAL A 77 -4.65 4.82 19.52
N VAL A 78 -5.75 4.60 18.80
CA VAL A 78 -7.12 4.81 19.30
C VAL A 78 -7.96 3.54 19.10
N TYR A 79 -9.05 3.38 19.85
CA TYR A 79 -9.82 2.12 19.90
C TYR A 79 -11.29 2.32 19.49
N PRO A 80 -11.59 2.84 18.29
CA PRO A 80 -12.94 3.27 17.93
C PRO A 80 -13.95 2.12 17.84
N THR A 81 -13.48 0.88 17.68
CA THR A 81 -14.35 -0.29 17.49
C THR A 81 -14.70 -1.05 18.77
N PHE A 82 -14.18 -0.64 19.93
CA PHE A 82 -14.37 -1.40 21.18
C PHE A 82 -15.77 -1.20 21.79
N ASN A 83 -16.20 0.06 21.92
CA ASN A 83 -17.51 0.48 22.41
C ASN A 83 -17.70 1.99 22.17
N GLU A 84 -18.91 2.49 22.40
CA GLU A 84 -19.26 3.89 22.14
C GLU A 84 -18.40 4.88 22.94
N ARG A 85 -18.05 4.56 24.18
CA ARG A 85 -17.15 5.41 24.99
C ARG A 85 -15.78 5.55 24.34
N LYS A 86 -15.18 4.43 23.89
CA LYS A 86 -13.88 4.42 23.22
C LYS A 86 -13.92 5.08 21.85
N LYS A 87 -15.04 5.01 21.14
CA LYS A 87 -15.28 5.78 19.92
C LYS A 87 -15.27 7.29 20.20
N GLN A 88 -15.96 7.75 21.23
CA GLN A 88 -15.97 9.18 21.59
C GLN A 88 -14.59 9.68 22.08
N GLU A 89 -13.86 8.85 22.83
CA GLU A 89 -12.46 9.12 23.21
C GLU A 89 -11.58 9.27 21.94
N ALA A 90 -11.72 8.36 20.96
CA ALA A 90 -11.00 8.44 19.69
C ALA A 90 -11.33 9.74 18.94
N ILE A 91 -12.61 10.09 18.79
CA ILE A 91 -13.04 11.36 18.16
C ILE A 91 -12.39 12.56 18.87
N THR A 92 -12.33 12.55 20.19
CA THR A 92 -11.74 13.65 20.98
C THR A 92 -10.23 13.79 20.71
N VAL A 93 -9.49 12.68 20.74
CA VAL A 93 -8.05 12.64 20.46
C VAL A 93 -7.76 13.09 19.03
N LEU A 94 -8.45 12.51 18.05
CA LEU A 94 -8.25 12.80 16.64
C LEU A 94 -8.64 14.25 16.30
N SER A 95 -9.72 14.77 16.87
CA SER A 95 -10.09 16.19 16.74
C SER A 95 -9.02 17.12 17.30
N GLY A 96 -8.35 16.73 18.39
CA GLY A 96 -7.21 17.46 18.94
C GLY A 96 -6.05 17.53 17.95
N LEU A 97 -5.68 16.39 17.36
CA LEU A 97 -4.64 16.30 16.32
C LEU A 97 -5.00 17.11 15.07
N MET A 98 -6.25 17.04 14.62
CA MET A 98 -6.72 17.81 13.46
C MET A 98 -6.57 19.31 13.68
N ARG A 99 -6.95 19.83 14.86
CA ARG A 99 -6.81 21.26 15.19
C ARG A 99 -5.36 21.67 15.35
N LYS A 100 -4.56 20.86 16.05
CA LYS A 100 -3.13 21.14 16.34
C LYS A 100 -2.30 21.26 15.06
N HIS A 101 -2.57 20.40 14.07
CA HIS A 101 -1.76 20.31 12.85
C HIS A 101 -2.46 20.82 11.59
N HIS A 102 -3.68 21.37 11.70
CA HIS A 102 -4.47 21.85 10.57
C HIS A 102 -4.66 20.77 9.48
N VAL A 103 -5.02 19.56 9.90
CA VAL A 103 -5.25 18.41 9.00
C VAL A 103 -6.38 18.73 8.03
N ARG A 104 -6.13 18.53 6.73
CA ARG A 104 -7.12 18.74 5.65
C ARG A 104 -7.65 17.44 5.08
N HIS A 105 -6.87 16.36 5.15
CA HIS A 105 -7.25 15.07 4.59
C HIS A 105 -7.03 13.93 5.57
N ILE A 106 -7.94 12.96 5.55
CA ILE A 106 -7.83 11.70 6.30
C ILE A 106 -7.71 10.56 5.31
N ALA A 107 -6.60 9.84 5.34
CA ALA A 107 -6.39 8.61 4.58
C ALA A 107 -6.78 7.41 5.45
N ILE A 108 -7.75 6.60 5.03
CA ILE A 108 -8.22 5.43 5.79
C ILE A 108 -7.85 4.17 5.03
N GLY A 109 -7.07 3.28 5.65
CA GLY A 109 -6.77 1.96 5.10
C GLY A 109 -8.04 1.16 4.84
N ASN A 110 -8.10 0.45 3.71
CA ASN A 110 -9.26 -0.34 3.31
C ASN A 110 -9.29 -1.76 3.92
N GLY A 111 -8.55 -2.00 4.99
CA GLY A 111 -8.43 -3.30 5.64
C GLY A 111 -9.50 -3.63 6.66
N THR A 112 -9.06 -4.43 7.63
CA THR A 112 -9.89 -4.91 8.74
C THR A 112 -10.37 -3.75 9.60
N ALA A 113 -11.67 -3.69 9.90
CA ALA A 113 -12.30 -2.60 10.66
C ALA A 113 -12.34 -1.23 9.96
N SER A 114 -12.09 -1.18 8.65
CA SER A 114 -12.12 0.06 7.86
C SER A 114 -13.49 0.73 7.86
N ARG A 115 -14.58 -0.04 7.74
CA ARG A 115 -15.96 0.47 7.74
C ARG A 115 -16.33 1.18 9.05
N GLU A 116 -15.97 0.60 10.19
CA GLU A 116 -16.21 1.17 11.51
C GLU A 116 -15.36 2.42 11.74
N THR A 117 -14.11 2.40 11.26
CA THR A 117 -13.19 3.55 11.31
C THR A 117 -13.68 4.70 10.44
N GLU A 118 -14.19 4.40 9.24
CA GLU A 118 -14.83 5.36 8.34
C GLU A 118 -16.06 5.99 8.99
N ALA A 119 -16.96 5.19 9.58
CA ALA A 119 -18.15 5.71 10.26
C ALA A 119 -17.80 6.70 11.39
N MET A 120 -16.76 6.39 12.18
CA MET A 120 -16.23 7.28 13.21
C MET A 120 -15.61 8.56 12.61
N ALA A 121 -14.83 8.43 11.53
CA ALA A 121 -14.21 9.57 10.86
C ALA A 121 -15.27 10.53 10.27
N VAL A 122 -16.34 10.00 9.65
CA VAL A 122 -17.46 10.79 9.13
C VAL A 122 -18.18 11.56 10.25
N GLU A 123 -18.38 10.94 11.41
CA GLU A 123 -18.96 11.61 12.57
C GLU A 123 -18.07 12.76 13.06
N MET A 124 -16.76 12.51 13.18
CA MET A 124 -15.77 13.53 13.58
C MET A 124 -15.73 14.70 12.58
N LEU A 125 -15.74 14.42 11.27
CA LEU A 125 -15.61 15.42 10.22
C LEU A 125 -16.77 16.43 10.17
N ARG A 126 -17.90 16.16 10.83
CA ARG A 126 -18.98 17.16 10.98
C ARG A 126 -18.51 18.46 11.67
N ALA A 127 -17.47 18.38 12.50
CA ALA A 127 -16.86 19.55 13.14
C ALA A 127 -15.73 20.21 12.31
N PHE A 128 -15.39 19.66 11.14
CA PHE A 128 -14.27 20.08 10.30
C PHE A 128 -14.71 20.20 8.82
N PRO A 129 -15.50 21.22 8.46
CA PRO A 129 -16.11 21.33 7.12
C PRO A 129 -15.12 21.45 5.96
N ASP A 130 -13.90 21.93 6.24
CA ASP A 130 -12.83 22.09 5.23
C ASP A 130 -11.96 20.84 5.06
N ALA A 131 -12.23 19.78 5.82
CA ALA A 131 -11.51 18.51 5.78
C ALA A 131 -12.34 17.41 5.12
N GLY A 132 -11.65 16.48 4.46
CA GLY A 132 -12.28 15.32 3.81
C GLY A 132 -11.52 14.04 4.11
N TYR A 133 -12.10 12.90 3.73
CA TYR A 133 -11.43 11.61 3.82
C TYR A 133 -11.40 10.89 2.47
N ALA A 134 -10.46 9.97 2.34
CA ALA A 134 -10.38 9.03 1.22
C ALA A 134 -10.03 7.64 1.75
N ILE A 135 -10.63 6.62 1.13
CA ILE A 135 -10.24 5.23 1.35
C ILE A 135 -8.99 4.94 0.50
N VAL A 136 -7.97 4.39 1.13
CA VAL A 136 -6.67 4.12 0.53
C VAL A 136 -6.39 2.62 0.62
N ASN A 137 -5.83 2.05 -0.46
CA ASN A 137 -5.39 0.66 -0.45
C ASN A 137 -4.25 0.51 0.57
N GLU A 138 -4.40 -0.36 1.56
CA GLU A 138 -3.37 -0.65 2.57
C GLU A 138 -2.46 -1.84 2.22
N ALA A 139 -2.72 -2.52 1.10
CA ALA A 139 -1.93 -3.69 0.69
C ALA A 139 -0.44 -3.33 0.58
N GLY A 140 0.40 -4.18 1.16
CA GLY A 140 1.83 -3.94 1.28
C GLY A 140 2.24 -2.95 2.39
N ALA A 141 1.32 -2.25 3.07
CA ALA A 141 1.69 -1.33 4.16
C ALA A 141 2.32 -2.07 5.35
N SER A 142 1.85 -3.27 5.65
CA SER A 142 2.44 -4.16 6.66
C SER A 142 3.81 -4.71 6.25
N VAL A 143 4.01 -5.00 4.96
CA VAL A 143 5.30 -5.43 4.41
C VAL A 143 6.31 -4.28 4.47
N TYR A 144 5.87 -3.08 4.08
CA TYR A 144 6.66 -1.86 4.24
C TYR A 144 7.04 -1.62 5.69
N SER A 145 6.08 -1.64 6.63
CA SER A 145 6.36 -1.30 8.03
C SER A 145 7.39 -2.20 8.71
N ALA A 146 7.45 -3.47 8.28
CA ALA A 146 8.40 -4.47 8.75
C ALA A 146 9.72 -4.49 7.94
N SER A 147 9.84 -3.67 6.88
CA SER A 147 11.02 -3.65 6.02
C SER A 147 12.22 -2.94 6.67
N PRO A 148 13.46 -3.29 6.27
CA PRO A 148 14.65 -2.54 6.66
C PRO A 148 14.58 -1.07 6.26
N LEU A 149 13.98 -0.75 5.10
CA LEU A 149 13.81 0.62 4.62
C LEU A 149 12.95 1.45 5.58
N ALA A 150 11.82 0.92 6.04
CA ALA A 150 10.98 1.62 7.01
C ALA A 150 11.65 1.74 8.38
N ALA A 151 12.49 0.76 8.77
CA ALA A 151 13.29 0.86 9.98
C ALA A 151 14.37 1.96 9.89
N GLU A 152 14.92 2.19 8.70
CA GLU A 152 15.84 3.30 8.43
C GLU A 152 15.13 4.66 8.38
N GLU A 153 13.97 4.75 7.71
CA GLU A 153 13.17 5.99 7.65
C GLU A 153 12.60 6.37 9.03
N PHE A 154 12.28 5.38 9.87
CA PHE A 154 11.52 5.56 11.11
C PHE A 154 12.07 4.72 12.28
N PRO A 155 13.33 4.94 12.71
CA PRO A 155 13.98 4.12 13.74
C PRO A 155 13.30 4.26 15.11
N GLU A 156 12.70 5.42 15.39
CA GLU A 156 12.08 5.74 16.68
C GLU A 156 10.62 5.26 16.79
N TYR A 157 10.01 4.82 15.69
CA TYR A 157 8.61 4.41 15.65
C TYR A 157 8.46 2.89 15.65
N ASP A 158 7.50 2.38 16.43
CA ASP A 158 7.10 0.99 16.40
C ASP A 158 6.60 0.58 15.00
N VAL A 159 6.78 -0.70 14.66
CA VAL A 159 6.34 -1.28 13.38
C VAL A 159 4.88 -0.94 13.09
N ASN A 160 4.00 -0.97 14.09
CA ASN A 160 2.58 -0.68 13.90
C ASN A 160 2.26 0.78 13.56
N LEU A 161 3.11 1.74 13.92
CA LEU A 161 2.89 3.15 13.61
C LEU A 161 3.39 3.50 12.20
N ARG A 162 4.38 2.78 11.69
CA ARG A 162 4.94 2.97 10.34
C ARG A 162 3.90 2.67 9.25
N SER A 163 2.98 1.74 9.47
CA SER A 163 1.89 1.44 8.53
C SER A 163 0.96 2.65 8.34
N ALA A 164 0.58 3.32 9.44
CA ALA A 164 -0.26 4.52 9.38
C ALA A 164 0.44 5.68 8.65
N VAL A 165 1.76 5.80 8.80
CA VAL A 165 2.55 6.77 8.02
C VAL A 165 2.48 6.46 6.53
N SER A 166 2.62 5.19 6.14
CA SER A 166 2.52 4.78 4.74
C SER A 166 1.13 5.07 4.16
N ILE A 167 0.06 4.79 4.91
CA ILE A 167 -1.32 5.11 4.48
C ILE A 167 -1.49 6.61 4.25
N ALA A 168 -0.97 7.46 5.15
CA ALA A 168 -1.03 8.92 4.99
C ALA A 168 -0.29 9.39 3.72
N ARG A 169 0.95 8.90 3.52
CA ARG A 169 1.79 9.26 2.37
C ARG A 169 1.25 8.75 1.05
N ARG A 170 0.60 7.58 1.01
CA ARG A 170 -0.07 7.05 -0.18
C ARG A 170 -1.16 7.99 -0.70
N LEU A 171 -1.89 8.69 0.17
CA LEU A 171 -2.87 9.68 -0.30
C LEU A 171 -2.18 10.91 -0.90
N GLN A 172 -1.04 11.32 -0.35
CA GLN A 172 -0.29 12.47 -0.84
C GLN A 172 0.38 12.19 -2.19
N ASP A 173 1.03 11.03 -2.34
CA ASP A 173 1.67 10.59 -3.57
C ASP A 173 1.71 9.04 -3.63
N PRO A 174 0.71 8.41 -4.27
CA PRO A 174 0.61 6.95 -4.37
C PRO A 174 1.85 6.32 -5.00
N LEU A 175 2.36 6.92 -6.10
CA LEU A 175 3.51 6.40 -6.82
C LEU A 175 4.77 6.43 -5.94
N ALA A 176 5.08 7.58 -5.34
CA ALA A 176 6.30 7.76 -4.55
C ALA A 176 6.35 6.88 -3.28
N GLU A 177 5.18 6.52 -2.75
CA GLU A 177 5.09 5.65 -1.57
C GLU A 177 5.03 4.16 -1.93
N LEU A 178 4.32 3.77 -2.99
CA LEU A 178 4.21 2.36 -3.41
C LEU A 178 5.51 1.79 -3.99
N VAL A 179 6.37 2.61 -4.62
CA VAL A 179 7.69 2.17 -5.12
C VAL A 179 8.66 1.73 -4.01
N LYS A 180 8.36 2.04 -2.75
CA LYS A 180 9.16 1.61 -1.59
C LYS A 180 8.93 0.15 -1.21
N ILE A 181 7.97 -0.51 -1.86
CA ILE A 181 7.49 -1.84 -1.54
C ILE A 181 7.82 -2.76 -2.70
N ASP A 182 8.18 -4.02 -2.42
CA ASP A 182 8.25 -5.05 -3.45
C ASP A 182 6.91 -5.08 -4.21
N PRO A 183 6.89 -4.93 -5.54
CA PRO A 183 5.66 -4.91 -6.32
C PRO A 183 4.76 -6.14 -6.09
N LYS A 184 5.35 -7.31 -5.80
CA LYS A 184 4.60 -8.53 -5.45
C LYS A 184 3.85 -8.41 -4.12
N ALA A 185 4.32 -7.55 -3.21
CA ALA A 185 3.69 -7.32 -1.91
C ALA A 185 2.55 -6.28 -1.96
N ILE A 186 2.34 -5.58 -3.08
CA ILE A 186 1.27 -4.58 -3.24
C ILE A 186 -0.11 -5.25 -3.41
N GLY A 187 -0.18 -6.58 -3.50
CA GLY A 187 -1.43 -7.35 -3.46
C GLY A 187 -2.31 -7.08 -4.68
N VAL A 188 -1.84 -7.55 -5.84
CA VAL A 188 -2.41 -7.19 -7.17
C VAL A 188 -3.39 -8.23 -7.71
N GLY A 189 -3.60 -9.33 -6.98
CA GLY A 189 -4.63 -10.31 -7.26
C GLY A 189 -4.51 -11.57 -6.40
N GLN A 190 -5.50 -12.46 -6.53
CA GLN A 190 -5.52 -13.74 -5.82
C GLN A 190 -4.51 -14.70 -6.43
N TYR A 191 -3.98 -15.63 -5.61
CA TYR A 191 -3.06 -16.69 -6.05
C TYR A 191 -1.74 -16.18 -6.69
N GLN A 192 -1.35 -14.92 -6.44
CA GLN A 192 -0.11 -14.36 -6.96
C GLN A 192 1.15 -15.13 -6.51
N HIS A 193 1.10 -15.76 -5.33
CA HIS A 193 2.19 -16.57 -4.78
C HIS A 193 2.31 -17.95 -5.46
N ASP A 194 1.28 -18.38 -6.19
CA ASP A 194 1.26 -19.66 -6.90
C ASP A 194 1.83 -19.55 -8.33
N CYS A 195 2.10 -18.32 -8.79
CA CYS A 195 2.70 -18.06 -10.11
C CYS A 195 4.24 -18.18 -10.08
N PRO A 196 4.89 -18.42 -11.25
CA PRO A 196 6.34 -18.36 -11.37
C PRO A 196 6.88 -16.98 -10.95
N GLN A 197 7.59 -16.94 -9.81
CA GLN A 197 7.96 -15.67 -9.17
C GLN A 197 8.88 -14.80 -10.02
N LYS A 198 9.76 -15.41 -10.83
CA LYS A 198 10.67 -14.69 -11.73
C LYS A 198 9.92 -13.92 -12.82
N GLU A 199 8.88 -14.53 -13.40
CA GLU A 199 8.07 -13.89 -14.45
C GLU A 199 7.17 -12.81 -13.87
N LEU A 200 6.60 -13.08 -12.68
CA LEU A 200 5.83 -12.10 -11.94
C LEU A 200 6.68 -10.86 -11.60
N ASP A 201 7.90 -11.07 -11.10
CA ASP A 201 8.85 -10.00 -10.77
C ASP A 201 9.15 -9.13 -11.98
N ALA A 202 9.48 -9.76 -13.12
CA ALA A 202 9.76 -9.03 -14.35
C ALA A 202 8.55 -8.22 -14.83
N ALA A 203 7.35 -8.81 -14.80
CA ALA A 203 6.13 -8.16 -15.26
C ALA A 203 5.74 -6.97 -14.37
N LEU A 204 5.72 -7.15 -13.04
CA LEU A 204 5.36 -6.07 -12.12
C LEU A 204 6.43 -4.98 -12.07
N GLY A 205 7.71 -5.36 -12.09
CA GLY A 205 8.83 -4.41 -12.19
C GLY A 205 8.73 -3.54 -13.43
N GLY A 206 8.42 -4.13 -14.60
CA GLY A 206 8.21 -3.37 -15.83
C GLY A 206 7.03 -2.40 -15.75
N VAL A 207 5.97 -2.73 -15.01
CA VAL A 207 4.86 -1.78 -14.75
C VAL A 207 5.31 -0.62 -13.86
N VAL A 208 6.10 -0.89 -12.82
CA VAL A 208 6.65 0.17 -11.97
C VAL A 208 7.53 1.12 -12.76
N GLU A 209 8.47 0.57 -13.54
CA GLU A 209 9.35 1.34 -14.42
C GLU A 209 8.54 2.19 -15.41
N ASP A 210 7.56 1.61 -16.11
CA ASP A 210 6.68 2.34 -17.04
C ASP A 210 5.94 3.49 -16.34
N CYS A 211 5.39 3.26 -15.14
CA CYS A 211 4.66 4.29 -14.40
C CYS A 211 5.59 5.43 -13.95
N VAL A 212 6.76 5.11 -13.38
CA VAL A 212 7.71 6.12 -12.90
C VAL A 212 8.25 6.96 -14.05
N ASN A 213 8.67 6.33 -15.14
CA ASN A 213 9.21 7.05 -16.29
C ASN A 213 8.15 7.87 -17.04
N ARG A 214 6.88 7.42 -17.02
CA ARG A 214 5.77 8.18 -17.60
C ARG A 214 5.39 9.43 -16.80
N VAL A 215 5.42 9.34 -15.47
CA VAL A 215 5.13 10.50 -14.59
C VAL A 215 6.32 11.46 -14.52
N GLY A 216 7.54 10.91 -14.55
CA GLY A 216 8.77 11.66 -14.30
C GLY A 216 9.01 11.86 -12.80
N VAL A 217 10.23 12.28 -12.45
CA VAL A 217 10.65 12.48 -11.07
C VAL A 217 11.38 13.82 -10.93
N ASP A 218 11.19 14.50 -9.80
CA ASP A 218 12.02 15.64 -9.43
C ASP A 218 13.26 15.13 -8.68
N ALA A 219 14.42 15.25 -9.31
CA ALA A 219 15.70 14.78 -8.77
C ALA A 219 16.08 15.43 -7.42
N ASN A 220 15.54 16.60 -7.09
CA ASN A 220 15.85 17.28 -5.84
C ASN A 220 15.03 16.75 -4.65
N THR A 221 13.92 16.07 -4.92
CA THR A 221 12.99 15.60 -3.88
C THR A 221 12.72 14.10 -3.92
N ALA A 222 13.07 13.42 -5.02
CA ALA A 222 12.83 11.99 -5.20
C ALA A 222 13.60 11.16 -4.18
N SER A 223 12.93 10.15 -3.61
CA SER A 223 13.57 9.18 -2.75
C SER A 223 14.50 8.28 -3.56
N ARG A 224 15.46 7.64 -2.90
CA ARG A 224 16.33 6.63 -3.53
C ARG A 224 15.51 5.52 -4.20
N SER A 225 14.44 5.05 -3.55
CA SER A 225 13.57 4.00 -4.10
C SER A 225 12.88 4.43 -5.38
N LEU A 226 12.50 5.71 -5.51
CA LEU A 226 11.88 6.24 -6.72
C LEU A 226 12.91 6.45 -7.83
N LEU A 227 14.10 6.97 -7.52
CA LEU A 227 15.19 7.16 -8.48
C LEU A 227 15.66 5.84 -9.09
N GLN A 228 15.68 4.75 -8.32
CA GLN A 228 16.03 3.42 -8.82
C GLN A 228 15.11 2.89 -9.93
N GLN A 229 13.92 3.47 -10.08
CA GLN A 229 12.95 3.08 -11.10
C GLN A 229 13.04 3.96 -12.37
N VAL A 230 13.92 4.97 -12.38
CA VAL A 230 14.17 5.82 -13.55
C VAL A 230 15.04 5.06 -14.54
N SER A 231 14.68 5.12 -15.82
CA SER A 231 15.37 4.41 -16.89
C SER A 231 16.85 4.79 -16.92
N GLY A 232 17.71 3.77 -16.81
CA GLY A 232 19.16 3.92 -16.80
C GLY A 232 19.79 4.19 -15.43
N LEU A 233 19.01 4.38 -14.35
CA LEU A 233 19.52 4.47 -12.99
C LEU A 233 19.50 3.10 -12.29
N THR A 234 20.31 2.96 -11.24
CA THR A 234 20.41 1.73 -10.45
C THR A 234 20.48 2.04 -8.96
N ALA A 235 20.68 1.03 -8.12
CA ALA A 235 20.89 1.26 -6.70
C ALA A 235 22.18 2.03 -6.37
N VAL A 236 23.12 2.13 -7.32
CA VAL A 236 24.46 2.72 -7.15
C VAL A 236 24.64 4.00 -7.96
N THR A 237 24.06 4.06 -9.16
CA THR A 237 24.16 5.17 -10.12
C THR A 237 22.86 5.96 -10.15
#